data_AF-A0AAD5B3U8-F1
#
_entry.id   AF-A0AAD5B3U8-F1
#
_cell.length_a   1.000
_cell.length_b   1.000
_cell.length_c   1.000
_cell.angle_alpha   90.00
_cell.angle_beta   90.00
_cell.angle_gamma   90.00
#
_symmetry.space_group_name_H-M   'P 1'
#
loop_
_entity.id
_entity.type
_entity.pdbx_description
1 polymer ?
#
loop_
_entity_poly.entity_id
_entity_poly.type
_entity_poly.pdbx_seq_one_letter_code
_entity_poly.pdbx_strand_id
1 'polypeptide(L)'
;VFCWISAAVLERMWGEAESGEIPKTLTQMYTHFLIIQINIIREKYLQKQESNEEMLLKLGKLAFQQLKKQNLIFYEEDLRECDIDVTEAAVYSGVCTQIFREEFGLHQSKVYCFVHLSIQEHLAALYVHLTFMKEQRKLLKQNQVWRILLNVLKRNQVCRTLSDVHIHAVDQSLKSQTGHLDLFLRFLLGLSLESNQKLLQSLVTQTGSSSQNKEETVQYIKKKISEDLSTEKSINLFHCLNELGDDSLVEEIQQYLKSGAQSELSPSQWSALVFVLLTSAEDLEEFDLNKYITPDKIRDEILVRVMPVIAASRKAICNTIKKRSSVEALSSVLNSETSSLRELHLTVNTMNLTWNKLEDSGVKRLSALLENPECKVKDLRLYNCGVSDEGCAALTSALRSNPSHLRELNLSLNKVGDSGVKFLSAVLENPHCKLEILRLDYCGLSDEGCAALASALISNPSHLRKLDLSMNIVGDSGVKCLSAVLENPHCKLEIL
;
A
#
# COMPACT_ATOMS: atom_id res chain seq x y z
N VAL A 1 -13.17 5.75 8.85
CA VAL A 1 -12.99 5.61 10.32
C VAL A 1 -12.15 6.74 10.91
N PHE A 2 -10.94 7.03 10.40
CA PHE A 2 -10.05 8.04 11.01
C PHE A 2 -10.68 9.44 11.05
N CYS A 3 -11.32 9.90 9.97
CA CYS A 3 -12.05 11.19 9.99
C CYS A 3 -13.14 11.23 11.05
N TRP A 4 -13.85 10.12 11.27
CA TRP A 4 -14.89 10.02 12.31
C TRP A 4 -14.30 10.10 13.72
N ILE A 5 -13.22 9.36 13.98
CA ILE A 5 -12.52 9.42 15.28
C ILE A 5 -11.95 10.83 15.52
N SER A 6 -11.29 11.42 14.52
CA SER A 6 -10.76 12.77 14.61
C SER A 6 -11.86 13.79 14.86
N ALA A 7 -12.99 13.71 14.15
CA ALA A 7 -14.13 14.59 14.39
C ALA A 7 -14.67 14.43 15.81
N ALA A 8 -14.90 13.20 16.27
CA ALA A 8 -15.42 12.93 17.61
C ALA A 8 -14.49 13.46 18.72
N VAL A 9 -13.17 13.34 18.53
CA VAL A 9 -12.17 13.86 19.49
C VAL A 9 -12.12 15.39 19.46
N LEU A 10 -11.96 15.98 18.27
CA LEU A 10 -11.80 17.43 18.12
C LEU A 10 -13.07 18.20 18.52
N GLU A 11 -14.26 17.68 18.19
CA GLU A 11 -15.53 18.28 18.61
C GLU A 11 -15.63 18.38 20.14
N ARG A 12 -15.23 17.32 20.85
CA ARG A 12 -15.25 17.31 22.32
C ARG A 12 -14.21 18.22 22.92
N MET A 13 -12.99 18.21 22.37
CA MET A 13 -11.88 19.06 22.84
C MET A 13 -12.14 20.56 22.61
N TRP A 14 -12.91 20.93 21.59
CA TRP A 14 -13.26 22.34 21.34
C TRP A 14 -14.56 22.77 22.04
N GLY A 15 -15.46 21.84 22.34
CA GLY A 15 -16.73 22.13 23.01
C GLY A 15 -16.62 22.27 24.53
N GLU A 16 -15.62 21.66 25.15
CA GLU A 16 -15.36 21.76 26.59
C GLU A 16 -14.13 22.64 26.85
N ALA A 17 -14.08 23.33 28.00
CA ALA A 17 -12.90 24.10 28.44
C ALA A 17 -11.70 23.19 28.82
N GLU A 18 -11.58 22.02 28.22
CA GLU A 18 -10.43 21.13 28.31
C GLU A 18 -9.34 21.69 27.39
N SER A 19 -8.53 22.61 27.91
CA SER A 19 -7.39 23.23 27.24
C SER A 19 -6.21 22.25 27.06
N GLY A 20 -6.47 21.07 26.48
CA GLY A 20 -5.47 20.06 26.16
C GLY A 20 -4.73 20.37 24.85
N GLU A 21 -3.48 19.91 24.73
CA GLU A 21 -2.78 19.94 23.44
C GLU A 21 -3.51 19.06 22.42
N ILE A 22 -3.66 19.56 21.19
CA ILE A 22 -4.24 18.79 20.08
C ILE A 22 -3.40 17.51 19.87
N PRO A 23 -4.03 16.32 19.77
CA PRO A 23 -3.32 15.08 19.49
C PRO A 23 -2.49 15.17 18.21
N LYS A 24 -1.19 14.88 18.33
CA LYS A 24 -0.22 14.92 17.21
C LYS A 24 0.04 13.54 16.61
N THR A 25 -0.17 12.47 17.39
CA THR A 25 0.04 11.09 16.92
C THR A 25 -1.27 10.30 16.83
N LEU A 26 -1.25 9.19 16.10
CA LEU A 26 -2.42 8.33 15.99
C LEU A 26 -2.77 7.73 17.35
N THR A 27 -1.75 7.35 18.14
CA THR A 27 -1.97 6.80 19.47
C THR A 27 -2.62 7.82 20.40
N GLN A 28 -2.19 9.08 20.37
CA GLN A 28 -2.85 10.15 21.13
C GLN A 28 -4.32 10.27 20.72
N MET A 29 -4.60 10.32 19.40
CA MET A 29 -5.96 10.45 18.89
C MET A 29 -6.88 9.32 19.39
N TYR A 30 -6.42 8.07 19.32
CA TYR A 30 -7.20 6.92 19.81
C TYR A 30 -7.31 6.88 21.34
N THR A 31 -6.28 7.32 22.06
CA THR A 31 -6.30 7.41 23.53
C THR A 31 -7.33 8.43 23.98
N HIS A 32 -7.36 9.62 23.37
CA HIS A 32 -8.39 10.65 23.63
C HIS A 32 -9.78 10.14 23.29
N PHE A 33 -9.94 9.49 22.12
CA PHE A 33 -11.22 8.88 21.75
C PHE A 33 -11.72 7.91 22.83
N LEU A 34 -10.85 7.01 23.30
CA LEU A 34 -11.19 6.06 24.35
C LEU A 34 -11.57 6.75 25.66
N ILE A 35 -10.84 7.78 26.07
CA ILE A 35 -11.16 8.58 27.27
C ILE A 35 -12.55 9.21 27.17
N ILE A 36 -12.84 9.85 26.02
CA ILE A 36 -14.14 10.48 25.77
C ILE A 36 -15.27 9.45 25.86
N GLN A 37 -15.12 8.29 25.22
CA GLN A 37 -16.15 7.24 25.28
C GLN A 37 -16.39 6.77 26.72
N ILE A 38 -15.34 6.56 27.51
CA ILE A 38 -15.46 6.10 28.90
C ILE A 38 -16.11 7.17 29.78
N ASN A 39 -15.78 8.45 29.58
CA ASN A 39 -16.41 9.54 30.31
C ASN A 39 -17.90 9.65 30.00
N ILE A 40 -18.31 9.53 28.74
CA ILE A 40 -19.72 9.48 28.32
C ILE A 40 -20.45 8.30 28.98
N ILE A 41 -19.81 7.13 29.03
CA ILE A 41 -20.36 5.94 29.71
C ILE A 41 -20.55 6.23 31.19
N ARG A 42 -19.58 6.87 31.85
CA ARG A 42 -19.64 7.25 33.27
C ARG A 42 -20.81 8.16 33.58
N GLU A 43 -21.00 9.21 32.79
CA GLU A 43 -22.09 10.18 32.99
C GLU A 43 -23.47 9.56 32.79
N LYS A 44 -23.60 8.69 31.77
CA LYS A 44 -24.89 8.05 31.45
C LYS A 44 -25.25 6.91 32.40
N TYR A 45 -24.26 6.25 33.01
CA TYR A 45 -24.45 5.04 33.81
C TYR A 45 -23.75 5.14 35.18
N LEU A 46 -24.30 6.00 36.07
CA LEU A 46 -23.78 6.27 37.42
C LEU A 46 -23.76 5.06 38.39
N GLN A 47 -24.42 3.94 38.06
CA GLN A 47 -24.62 2.78 38.94
C GLN A 47 -23.85 1.52 38.49
N LYS A 48 -22.52 1.57 38.34
CA LYS A 48 -21.73 0.35 38.07
C LYS A 48 -20.97 -0.15 39.31
N GLN A 49 -21.03 -1.46 39.54
CA GLN A 49 -20.19 -2.20 40.51
C GLN A 49 -18.77 -2.46 39.99
N GLU A 50 -18.58 -2.55 38.67
CA GLU A 50 -17.30 -2.84 38.02
C GLU A 50 -16.52 -1.56 37.68
N SER A 51 -15.20 -1.57 37.91
CA SER A 51 -14.34 -0.41 37.60
C SER A 51 -14.09 -0.29 36.09
N ASN A 52 -13.96 0.95 35.58
CA ASN A 52 -13.61 1.21 34.17
C ASN A 52 -12.32 0.48 33.75
N GLU A 53 -11.38 0.35 34.69
CA GLU A 53 -10.12 -0.35 34.50
C GLU A 53 -10.33 -1.85 34.23
N GLU A 54 -11.27 -2.49 34.92
CA GLU A 54 -11.59 -3.92 34.75
C GLU A 54 -12.26 -4.20 33.41
N MET A 55 -13.26 -3.39 33.05
CA MET A 55 -13.92 -3.45 31.74
C MET A 55 -12.90 -3.30 30.60
N LEU A 56 -12.00 -2.31 30.70
CA LEU A 56 -10.96 -2.08 29.69
C LEU A 56 -9.98 -3.25 29.57
N LEU A 57 -9.60 -3.87 30.68
CA LEU A 57 -8.72 -5.04 30.66
C LEU A 57 -9.40 -6.25 30.01
N LYS A 58 -10.67 -6.51 30.31
CA LYS A 58 -11.45 -7.59 29.70
C LYS A 58 -11.59 -7.39 28.19
N LEU A 59 -12.05 -6.21 27.76
CA LEU A 59 -12.17 -5.85 26.34
C LEU A 59 -10.80 -5.87 25.63
N GLY A 60 -9.75 -5.37 26.26
CA GLY A 60 -8.40 -5.39 25.71
C GLY A 60 -7.80 -6.81 25.61
N LYS A 61 -8.07 -7.69 26.59
CA LYS A 61 -7.70 -9.11 26.55
C LYS A 61 -8.36 -9.80 25.36
N LEU A 62 -9.67 -9.59 25.19
CA LEU A 62 -10.43 -10.08 24.05
C LEU A 62 -9.86 -9.56 22.73
N ALA A 63 -9.64 -8.26 22.63
CA ALA A 63 -9.09 -7.63 21.43
C ALA A 63 -7.74 -8.24 21.04
N PHE A 64 -6.84 -8.43 22.01
CA PHE A 64 -5.51 -9.02 21.79
C PHE A 64 -5.58 -10.48 21.36
N GLN A 65 -6.41 -11.30 22.01
CA GLN A 65 -6.55 -12.71 21.65
C GLN A 65 -7.12 -12.87 20.25
N GLN A 66 -8.18 -12.12 19.91
CA GLN A 66 -8.80 -12.20 18.60
C GLN A 66 -7.92 -11.61 17.50
N LEU A 67 -7.12 -10.58 17.80
CA LEU A 67 -6.12 -10.04 16.85
C LEU A 67 -5.09 -11.11 16.49
N LYS A 68 -4.60 -11.89 17.46
CA LYS A 68 -3.68 -13.01 17.21
C LYS A 68 -4.32 -14.16 16.42
N LYS A 69 -5.61 -14.40 16.61
CA LYS A 69 -6.39 -15.37 15.82
C LYS A 69 -6.73 -14.82 14.42
N GLN A 70 -6.49 -13.53 14.15
CA GLN A 70 -6.93 -12.79 12.96
C GLN A 70 -8.46 -12.81 12.77
N ASN A 71 -9.19 -12.80 13.89
CA ASN A 71 -10.64 -12.78 13.92
C ASN A 71 -11.15 -11.35 14.07
N LEU A 72 -12.12 -10.97 13.23
CA LEU A 72 -12.89 -9.71 13.33
C LEU A 72 -14.24 -9.91 14.02
N ILE A 73 -14.76 -11.13 13.95
CA ILE A 73 -16.03 -11.55 14.55
C ILE A 73 -15.71 -12.68 15.53
N PHE A 74 -16.29 -12.62 16.70
CA PHE A 74 -16.08 -13.59 17.76
C PHE A 74 -17.41 -14.01 18.39
N TYR A 75 -17.39 -15.17 19.05
CA TYR A 75 -18.58 -15.84 19.56
C TYR A 75 -18.60 -15.82 21.09
N GLU A 76 -19.67 -16.36 21.66
CA GLU A 76 -19.85 -16.42 23.11
C GLU A 76 -18.70 -17.18 23.79
N GLU A 77 -18.16 -18.23 23.17
CA GLU A 77 -17.03 -18.99 23.70
C GLU A 77 -15.77 -18.13 23.83
N ASP A 78 -15.51 -17.25 22.85
CA ASP A 78 -14.37 -16.33 22.86
C ASP A 78 -14.50 -15.27 23.97
N LEU A 79 -15.72 -14.82 24.26
CA LEU A 79 -16.01 -13.91 25.37
C LEU A 79 -15.73 -14.58 26.72
N ARG A 80 -16.18 -15.83 26.88
CA ARG A 80 -15.96 -16.62 28.10
C ARG A 80 -14.47 -16.88 28.36
N GLU A 81 -13.66 -17.10 27.32
CA GLU A 81 -12.17 -17.17 27.44
C GLU A 81 -11.55 -15.89 28.02
N CYS A 82 -12.25 -14.75 27.86
CA CYS A 82 -11.83 -13.43 28.31
C CYS A 82 -12.50 -12.97 29.62
N ASP A 83 -13.20 -13.88 30.30
CA ASP A 83 -13.93 -13.59 31.54
C ASP A 83 -15.06 -12.56 31.32
N ILE A 84 -15.68 -12.57 30.14
CA ILE A 84 -16.84 -11.75 29.77
C ILE A 84 -18.02 -12.70 29.56
N ASP A 85 -19.07 -12.56 30.37
CA ASP A 85 -20.32 -13.30 30.15
C ASP A 85 -21.25 -12.57 29.15
N VAL A 86 -22.30 -13.25 28.68
CA VAL A 86 -23.25 -12.69 27.69
C VAL A 86 -23.97 -11.46 28.20
N THR A 87 -24.23 -11.38 29.51
CA THR A 87 -24.91 -10.24 30.12
C THR A 87 -23.97 -9.04 30.15
N GLU A 88 -22.70 -9.24 30.55
CA GLU A 88 -21.65 -8.24 30.47
C GLU A 88 -21.44 -7.78 29.02
N ALA A 89 -21.40 -8.69 28.06
CA ALA A 89 -21.23 -8.36 26.64
C ALA A 89 -22.39 -7.52 26.10
N ALA A 90 -23.63 -7.84 26.48
CA ALA A 90 -24.80 -7.03 26.13
C ALA A 90 -24.73 -5.63 26.76
N VAL A 91 -24.26 -5.54 28.03
CA VAL A 91 -24.01 -4.24 28.69
C VAL A 91 -22.91 -3.47 27.95
N TYR A 92 -21.79 -4.10 27.62
CA TYR A 92 -20.70 -3.46 26.87
C TYR A 92 -21.18 -2.99 25.50
N SER A 93 -21.98 -3.78 24.79
CA SER A 93 -22.55 -3.34 23.50
C SER A 93 -23.51 -2.16 23.67
N GLY A 94 -24.31 -2.14 24.74
CA GLY A 94 -25.26 -1.06 25.00
C GLY A 94 -24.63 0.24 25.50
N VAL A 95 -23.53 0.15 26.26
CA VAL A 95 -22.84 1.32 26.83
C VAL A 95 -21.67 1.79 25.96
N CYS A 96 -20.91 0.88 25.37
CA CYS A 96 -19.72 1.14 24.54
C CYS A 96 -20.03 1.02 23.04
N THR A 97 -21.16 1.57 22.58
CA THR A 97 -21.67 1.42 21.19
C THR A 97 -20.68 1.84 20.10
N GLN A 98 -19.73 2.72 20.41
CA GLN A 98 -18.68 3.17 19.50
C GLN A 98 -17.39 2.31 19.55
N ILE A 99 -17.33 1.32 20.44
CA ILE A 99 -16.18 0.44 20.67
C ILE A 99 -16.53 -1.01 20.36
N PHE A 100 -17.64 -1.51 20.89
CA PHE A 100 -18.02 -2.92 20.89
C PHE A 100 -19.49 -3.10 20.46
N ARG A 101 -19.78 -4.14 19.69
CA ARG A 101 -21.13 -4.43 19.18
C ARG A 101 -21.49 -5.89 19.34
N GLU A 102 -22.73 -6.12 19.76
CA GLU A 102 -23.50 -7.35 19.57
C GLU A 102 -24.31 -7.21 18.27
N GLU A 103 -24.19 -8.20 17.40
CA GLU A 103 -24.89 -8.30 16.11
C GLU A 103 -25.51 -9.70 15.98
N PHE A 104 -26.39 -9.89 14.99
CA PHE A 104 -26.99 -11.19 14.69
C PHE A 104 -26.41 -11.78 13.41
N GLY A 105 -25.83 -12.98 13.52
CA GLY A 105 -25.34 -13.74 12.37
C GLY A 105 -26.48 -14.30 11.51
N LEU A 106 -26.12 -14.90 10.37
CA LEU A 106 -27.07 -15.46 9.39
C LEU A 106 -28.04 -16.49 9.98
N HIS A 107 -27.65 -17.18 11.05
CA HIS A 107 -28.46 -18.18 11.75
C HIS A 107 -29.16 -17.63 13.01
N GLN A 108 -29.30 -16.31 13.14
CA GLN A 108 -29.81 -15.63 14.34
C GLN A 108 -28.98 -15.90 15.62
N SER A 109 -27.80 -16.48 15.49
CA SER A 109 -26.82 -16.59 16.57
C SER A 109 -26.22 -15.22 16.87
N LYS A 110 -26.09 -14.87 18.15
CA LYS A 110 -25.38 -13.67 18.56
C LYS A 110 -23.91 -13.77 18.14
N VAL A 111 -23.42 -12.71 17.54
CA VAL A 111 -22.01 -12.54 17.20
C VAL A 111 -21.55 -11.19 17.71
N TYR A 112 -20.25 -11.07 17.96
CA TYR A 112 -19.69 -9.87 18.56
C TYR A 112 -18.50 -9.37 17.75
N CYS A 113 -18.32 -8.06 17.71
CA CYS A 113 -17.20 -7.43 17.03
C CYS A 113 -16.82 -6.10 17.70
N PHE A 114 -15.61 -5.63 17.41
CA PHE A 114 -15.28 -4.22 17.63
C PHE A 114 -15.78 -3.41 16.45
N VAL A 115 -16.16 -2.14 16.70
CA VAL A 115 -16.71 -1.25 15.65
C VAL A 115 -15.78 -1.13 14.44
N HIS A 116 -14.48 -1.21 14.67
CA HIS A 116 -13.48 -1.23 13.61
C HIS A 116 -12.21 -1.96 14.08
N LEU A 117 -11.48 -2.60 13.16
CA LEU A 117 -10.22 -3.32 13.45
C LEU A 117 -9.19 -2.43 14.17
N SER A 118 -9.07 -1.16 13.77
CA SER A 118 -8.15 -0.23 14.45
C SER A 118 -8.46 0.01 15.93
N ILE A 119 -9.72 -0.09 16.34
CA ILE A 119 -10.11 -0.01 17.75
C ILE A 119 -9.70 -1.29 18.48
N GLN A 120 -9.89 -2.45 17.85
CA GLN A 120 -9.39 -3.74 18.35
C GLN A 120 -7.86 -3.71 18.53
N GLU A 121 -7.12 -3.21 17.53
CA GLU A 121 -5.66 -3.10 17.61
C GLU A 121 -5.21 -2.14 18.71
N HIS A 122 -5.89 -1.00 18.89
CA HIS A 122 -5.60 -0.05 19.96
C HIS A 122 -5.84 -0.66 21.35
N LEU A 123 -6.99 -1.31 21.56
CA LEU A 123 -7.31 -1.97 22.83
C LEU A 123 -6.38 -3.15 23.12
N ALA A 124 -5.98 -3.90 22.10
CA ALA A 124 -4.99 -4.96 22.21
C ALA A 124 -3.63 -4.40 22.67
N ALA A 125 -3.17 -3.30 22.07
CA ALA A 125 -1.93 -2.63 22.45
C ALA A 125 -1.99 -2.09 23.88
N LEU A 126 -3.12 -1.46 24.25
CA LEU A 126 -3.38 -1.00 25.60
C LEU A 126 -3.33 -2.15 26.61
N TYR A 127 -3.95 -3.28 26.31
CA TYR A 127 -3.92 -4.46 27.17
C TYR A 127 -2.49 -4.96 27.41
N VAL A 128 -1.68 -5.08 26.35
CA VAL A 128 -0.28 -5.52 26.47
C VAL A 128 0.52 -4.54 27.32
N HIS A 129 0.39 -3.24 27.07
CA HIS A 129 1.09 -2.20 27.82
C HIS A 129 0.69 -2.21 29.31
N LEU A 130 -0.61 -2.17 29.61
CA LEU A 130 -1.11 -2.16 30.99
C LEU A 130 -0.75 -3.44 31.75
N THR A 131 -0.83 -4.60 31.09
CA THR A 131 -0.46 -5.89 31.69
C THR A 131 1.03 -5.90 32.05
N PHE A 132 1.89 -5.46 31.14
CA PHE A 132 3.32 -5.35 31.42
C PHE A 132 3.60 -4.43 32.61
N MET A 133 3.00 -3.23 32.63
CA MET A 133 3.20 -2.25 33.71
C MET A 133 2.68 -2.73 35.07
N LYS A 134 1.59 -3.50 35.10
CA LYS A 134 1.06 -4.12 36.33
C LYS A 134 1.99 -5.20 36.85
N GLU A 135 2.48 -6.09 35.97
CA GLU A 135 3.37 -7.18 36.35
C GLU A 135 4.76 -6.68 36.79
N GLN A 136 5.31 -5.65 36.14
CA GLN A 136 6.58 -5.01 36.54
C GLN A 136 6.53 -4.46 37.98
N ARG A 137 5.34 -4.04 38.46
CA ARG A 137 5.17 -3.59 39.85
C ARG A 137 4.96 -4.72 40.85
N LYS A 138 4.29 -5.80 40.46
CA LYS A 138 4.23 -7.02 41.29
C LYS A 138 5.64 -7.58 41.53
N LEU A 139 6.51 -7.47 40.53
CA LEU A 139 7.94 -7.75 40.58
C LEU A 139 8.71 -6.99 41.66
N LEU A 140 8.34 -5.71 41.92
CA LEU A 140 8.92 -4.94 43.03
C LEU A 140 8.44 -5.42 44.42
N LYS A 141 7.46 -6.33 44.49
CA LYS A 141 6.88 -6.82 45.73
C LYS A 141 7.00 -8.34 45.95
N GLN A 142 7.21 -9.18 44.93
CA GLN A 142 7.49 -10.62 45.08
C GLN A 142 7.95 -11.28 43.75
N ASN A 143 8.86 -12.24 43.86
CA ASN A 143 9.55 -12.98 42.79
C ASN A 143 8.66 -13.96 41.98
N GLN A 144 7.61 -13.52 41.28
CA GLN A 144 6.87 -14.38 40.33
C GLN A 144 6.40 -13.60 39.08
N VAL A 145 7.24 -13.60 38.04
CA VAL A 145 7.10 -12.86 36.76
C VAL A 145 6.39 -13.66 35.66
N TRP A 146 6.14 -14.95 35.87
CA TRP A 146 6.62 -15.93 34.89
C TRP A 146 5.57 -16.65 34.01
N ARG A 147 4.29 -16.25 33.96
CA ARG A 147 3.27 -17.03 33.19
C ARG A 147 2.44 -16.28 32.15
N ILE A 148 2.19 -14.97 32.31
CA ILE A 148 1.26 -14.25 31.42
C ILE A 148 1.98 -13.76 30.15
N LEU A 149 3.14 -13.11 30.26
CA LEU A 149 3.94 -12.65 29.10
C LEU A 149 4.47 -13.81 28.24
N LEU A 150 4.81 -14.94 28.84
CA LEU A 150 5.26 -16.18 28.17
C LEU A 150 4.17 -16.78 27.26
N ASN A 151 2.90 -16.73 27.67
CA ASN A 151 1.76 -17.20 26.87
C ASN A 151 1.31 -16.17 25.80
N VAL A 152 1.44 -14.88 26.11
CA VAL A 152 1.05 -13.76 25.23
C VAL A 152 1.94 -13.69 23.97
N LEU A 153 3.23 -14.02 24.04
CA LEU A 153 4.18 -13.87 22.92
C LEU A 153 4.75 -15.20 22.34
N LYS A 154 4.31 -16.37 22.82
CA LYS A 154 4.72 -17.72 22.33
C LYS A 154 6.26 -17.89 22.14
N ARG A 155 7.08 -17.70 23.18
CA ARG A 155 8.49 -18.17 23.15
C ARG A 155 9.15 -18.37 24.52
N ASN A 156 10.18 -19.23 24.52
CA ASN A 156 11.11 -19.58 25.61
C ASN A 156 12.09 -18.46 26.05
N GLN A 157 11.89 -17.20 25.63
CA GLN A 157 12.81 -16.09 25.93
C GLN A 157 12.10 -15.01 26.73
N VAL A 158 12.78 -14.52 27.77
CA VAL A 158 12.21 -13.68 28.83
C VAL A 158 12.34 -12.21 28.45
N CYS A 159 11.22 -11.51 28.24
CA CYS A 159 11.22 -10.05 28.18
C CYS A 159 11.38 -9.50 29.61
N ARG A 160 12.48 -8.78 29.87
CA ARG A 160 12.81 -8.18 31.17
C ARG A 160 12.49 -6.70 31.19
N THR A 161 12.57 -6.04 30.04
CA THR A 161 12.31 -4.61 29.88
C THR A 161 11.13 -4.39 28.92
N LEU A 162 10.58 -3.17 28.91
CA LEU A 162 9.59 -2.80 27.90
C LEU A 162 10.21 -2.71 26.50
N SER A 163 11.50 -2.35 26.40
CA SER A 163 12.24 -2.41 25.14
C SER A 163 12.27 -3.83 24.58
N ASP A 164 12.41 -4.87 25.41
CA ASP A 164 12.30 -6.27 24.94
C ASP A 164 10.92 -6.58 24.34
N VAL A 165 9.85 -6.06 24.96
CA VAL A 165 8.47 -6.22 24.46
C VAL A 165 8.31 -5.50 23.12
N HIS A 166 8.80 -4.28 23.01
CA HIS A 166 8.77 -3.50 21.77
C HIS A 166 9.56 -4.16 20.65
N ILE A 167 10.80 -4.57 20.92
CA ILE A 167 11.66 -5.27 19.95
C ILE A 167 10.96 -6.52 19.43
N HIS A 168 10.33 -7.28 20.32
CA HIS A 168 9.57 -8.45 19.92
C HIS A 168 8.36 -8.09 19.04
N ALA A 169 7.60 -7.06 19.41
CA ALA A 169 6.46 -6.60 18.62
C ALA A 169 6.88 -6.12 17.22
N VAL A 170 8.01 -5.41 17.11
CA VAL A 170 8.64 -5.03 15.83
C VAL A 170 8.94 -6.28 15.00
N ASP A 171 9.59 -7.29 15.58
CA ASP A 171 9.91 -8.53 14.88
C ASP A 171 8.67 -9.31 14.41
N GLN A 172 7.57 -9.29 15.17
CA GLN A 172 6.32 -9.94 14.78
C GLN A 172 5.61 -9.19 13.65
N SER A 173 5.55 -7.86 13.72
CA SER A 173 5.02 -7.02 12.62
C SER A 173 5.83 -7.23 11.34
N LEU A 174 7.17 -7.25 11.42
CA LEU A 174 8.03 -7.50 10.25
C LEU A 174 7.89 -8.92 9.67
N LYS A 175 7.51 -9.93 10.47
CA LYS A 175 7.21 -11.30 9.99
C LYS A 175 5.82 -11.43 9.37
N SER A 176 4.90 -10.52 9.70
CA SER A 176 3.57 -10.51 9.14
C SER A 176 3.62 -10.30 7.63
N GLN A 177 2.94 -11.17 6.88
CA GLN A 177 2.79 -11.00 5.43
C GLN A 177 1.70 -9.99 5.07
N THR A 178 0.69 -9.84 5.94
CA THR A 178 -0.48 -8.99 5.70
C THR A 178 -0.41 -7.62 6.37
N GLY A 179 0.62 -7.36 7.19
CA GLY A 179 0.72 -6.12 7.98
C GLY A 179 -0.32 -6.00 9.10
N HIS A 180 -1.07 -7.07 9.42
CA HIS A 180 -2.15 -7.05 10.43
C HIS A 180 -1.73 -6.71 11.88
N LEU A 181 -0.44 -6.50 12.14
CA LEU A 181 0.09 -6.09 13.45
C LEU A 181 0.69 -4.67 13.41
N ASP A 182 0.61 -3.98 12.27
CA ASP A 182 1.32 -2.72 12.06
C ASP A 182 0.71 -1.59 12.89
N LEU A 183 -0.63 -1.49 12.92
CA LEU A 183 -1.30 -0.48 13.73
C LEU A 183 -1.20 -0.82 15.23
N PHE A 184 -1.34 -2.11 15.57
CA PHE A 184 -1.08 -2.59 16.94
C PHE A 184 0.32 -2.18 17.43
N LEU A 185 1.36 -2.38 16.60
CA LEU A 185 2.73 -1.99 16.93
C LEU A 185 2.85 -0.48 17.16
N ARG A 186 2.30 0.32 16.24
CA ARG A 186 2.28 1.78 16.37
C ARG A 186 1.64 2.24 17.68
N PHE A 187 0.47 1.69 18.02
CA PHE A 187 -0.21 1.97 19.28
C PHE A 187 0.61 1.55 20.49
N LEU A 188 1.19 0.36 20.48
CA LEU A 188 1.98 -0.15 21.61
C LEU A 188 3.17 0.76 21.91
N LEU A 189 3.87 1.20 20.86
CA LEU A 189 5.00 2.11 20.97
C LEU A 189 4.56 3.49 21.44
N GLY A 190 3.50 4.06 20.86
CA GLY A 190 2.97 5.35 21.29
C GLY A 190 2.52 5.35 22.75
N LEU A 191 1.83 4.30 23.21
CA LEU A 191 1.33 4.16 24.58
C LEU A 191 2.48 4.12 25.61
N SER A 192 3.68 3.73 25.18
CA SER A 192 4.86 3.71 26.04
C SER A 192 5.39 5.09 26.40
N LEU A 193 5.05 6.15 25.66
CA LEU A 193 5.50 7.50 25.96
C LEU A 193 4.85 8.06 27.22
N GLU A 194 5.63 8.79 28.02
CA GLU A 194 5.15 9.39 29.27
C GLU A 194 3.94 10.32 29.06
N SER A 195 3.89 11.05 27.94
CA SER A 195 2.76 11.90 27.57
C SER A 195 1.45 11.11 27.47
N ASN A 196 1.48 9.94 26.82
CA ASN A 196 0.33 9.05 26.69
C ASN A 196 0.01 8.33 28.01
N GLN A 197 1.03 7.97 28.79
CA GLN A 197 0.81 7.40 30.13
C GLN A 197 0.09 8.37 31.06
N LYS A 198 0.40 9.68 30.99
CA LYS A 198 -0.31 10.74 31.74
C LYS A 198 -1.78 10.84 31.34
N LEU A 199 -2.10 10.75 30.04
CA LEU A 199 -3.49 10.72 29.57
C LEU A 199 -4.26 9.51 30.14
N LEU A 200 -3.61 8.35 30.17
CA LEU A 200 -4.20 7.10 30.67
C LEU A 200 -4.42 7.08 32.19
N GLN A 201 -3.74 7.93 32.98
CA GLN A 201 -3.96 8.00 34.44
C GLN A 201 -5.41 8.35 34.79
N SER A 202 -6.13 9.04 33.89
CA SER A 202 -7.56 9.33 34.04
C SER A 202 -8.45 8.08 34.01
N LEU A 203 -7.99 7.03 33.32
CA LEU A 203 -8.71 5.78 33.10
C LEU A 203 -8.25 4.65 34.02
N VAL A 204 -6.95 4.62 34.30
CA VAL A 204 -6.28 3.57 35.05
C VAL A 204 -5.53 4.24 36.20
N THR A 205 -6.07 4.15 37.40
CA THR A 205 -5.60 4.82 38.63
C THR A 205 -4.15 4.52 39.03
N GLN A 206 -3.52 3.55 38.37
CA GLN A 206 -2.20 3.06 38.69
C GLN A 206 -1.35 2.95 37.42
N THR A 207 -1.09 4.03 36.69
CA THR A 207 0.01 4.11 35.72
C THR A 207 1.12 5.00 36.31
N GLY A 208 1.99 4.41 37.15
CA GLY A 208 3.19 5.11 37.60
C GLY A 208 4.05 5.45 36.38
N SER A 209 4.47 6.72 36.27
CA SER A 209 5.42 7.17 35.24
C SER A 209 6.72 6.39 35.43
N SER A 210 6.98 5.43 34.55
CA SER A 210 8.32 4.87 34.44
C SER A 210 8.99 5.61 33.30
N SER A 211 10.05 6.36 33.61
CA SER A 211 10.95 6.96 32.62
C SER A 211 11.76 5.84 31.95
N GLN A 212 11.10 4.99 31.17
CA GLN A 212 11.76 3.94 30.44
C GLN A 212 12.39 4.55 29.20
N ASN A 213 13.69 4.31 29.07
CA ASN A 213 14.52 4.78 27.98
C ASN A 213 13.99 4.16 26.67
N LYS A 214 13.42 5.01 25.81
CA LYS A 214 12.90 4.62 24.49
C LYS A 214 14.02 4.44 23.47
N GLU A 215 15.22 4.91 23.79
CA GLU A 215 16.36 4.99 22.88
C GLU A 215 16.77 3.60 22.38
N GLU A 216 16.74 2.55 23.22
CA GLU A 216 17.01 1.18 22.77
C GLU A 216 16.02 0.71 21.69
N THR A 217 14.73 1.00 21.88
CA THR A 217 13.69 0.65 20.89
C THR A 217 13.88 1.44 19.59
N VAL A 218 14.15 2.74 19.71
CA VAL A 218 14.41 3.63 18.58
C VAL A 218 15.62 3.16 17.77
N GLN A 219 16.74 2.84 18.44
CA GLN A 219 17.95 2.37 17.77
C GLN A 219 17.71 1.02 17.08
N TYR A 220 16.93 0.12 17.69
CA TYR A 220 16.54 -1.12 17.05
C TYR A 220 15.71 -0.90 15.77
N ILE A 221 14.73 0.00 15.83
CA ILE A 221 13.89 0.34 14.66
C ILE A 221 14.75 0.96 13.54
N LYS A 222 15.64 1.90 13.86
CA LYS A 222 16.56 2.51 12.87
C LYS A 222 17.48 1.46 12.23
N LYS A 223 17.99 0.52 13.03
CA LYS A 223 18.75 -0.63 12.51
C LYS A 223 17.89 -1.44 11.53
N LYS A 224 16.64 -1.74 11.86
CA LYS A 224 15.73 -2.46 10.96
C LYS A 224 15.45 -1.72 9.66
N ILE A 225 15.25 -0.40 9.72
CA ILE A 225 15.09 0.43 8.51
C ILE A 225 16.34 0.41 7.61
N SER A 226 17.53 0.26 8.18
CA SER A 226 18.77 0.13 7.42
C SER A 226 18.97 -1.24 6.76
N GLU A 227 18.19 -2.25 7.14
CA GLU A 227 18.16 -3.56 6.51
C GLU A 227 17.33 -3.53 5.20
N ASP A 228 17.43 -4.58 4.38
CA ASP A 228 16.67 -4.69 3.13
C ASP A 228 15.21 -5.11 3.40
N LEU A 229 14.41 -4.15 3.87
CA LEU A 229 12.97 -4.29 4.09
C LEU A 229 12.17 -3.87 2.85
N SER A 230 10.96 -4.44 2.71
CA SER A 230 9.98 -3.91 1.75
C SER A 230 9.62 -2.46 2.08
N THR A 231 9.15 -1.72 1.08
CA THR A 231 8.79 -0.31 1.25
C THR A 231 7.66 -0.14 2.26
N GLU A 232 6.62 -1.00 2.24
CA GLU A 232 5.50 -0.88 3.19
C GLU A 232 5.97 -1.07 4.63
N LYS A 233 6.84 -2.06 4.86
CA LYS A 233 7.42 -2.33 6.19
C LYS A 233 8.29 -1.17 6.66
N SER A 234 9.08 -0.60 5.76
CA SER A 234 9.90 0.58 6.05
C SER A 234 9.01 1.77 6.45
N ILE A 235 7.97 2.07 5.68
CA ILE A 235 7.00 3.13 5.96
C ILE A 235 6.33 2.92 7.34
N ASN A 236 5.91 1.69 7.65
CA ASN A 236 5.34 1.38 8.96
C ASN A 236 6.33 1.66 10.11
N LEU A 237 7.61 1.30 9.94
CA LEU A 237 8.64 1.60 10.93
C LEU A 237 8.91 3.10 11.09
N PHE A 238 8.80 3.91 10.03
CA PHE A 238 8.83 5.37 10.16
C PHE A 238 7.63 5.91 10.93
N HIS A 239 6.42 5.38 10.69
CA HIS A 239 5.28 5.71 11.53
C HIS A 239 5.50 5.32 13.00
N CYS A 240 6.17 4.20 13.27
CA CYS A 240 6.55 3.79 14.62
C CYS A 240 7.54 4.78 15.28
N LEU A 241 8.53 5.28 14.54
CA LEU A 241 9.43 6.32 15.02
C LEU A 241 8.67 7.62 15.33
N ASN A 242 7.73 8.02 14.47
CA ASN A 242 6.87 9.18 14.71
C ASN A 242 5.97 9.00 15.95
N GLU A 243 5.41 7.81 16.19
CA GLU A 243 4.68 7.52 17.43
C GLU A 243 5.57 7.58 18.68
N LEU A 244 6.87 7.31 18.54
CA LEU A 244 7.88 7.48 19.60
C LEU A 244 8.42 8.91 19.69
N GLY A 245 8.01 9.83 18.80
CA GLY A 245 8.54 11.19 18.69
C GLY A 245 10.03 11.23 18.40
N ASP A 246 10.52 10.36 17.50
CA ASP A 246 11.88 10.44 16.93
C ASP A 246 11.79 10.75 15.43
N ASP A 247 12.16 11.98 15.08
CA ASP A 247 12.13 12.46 13.69
C ASP A 247 13.53 12.55 13.07
N SER A 248 14.57 12.03 13.74
CA SER A 248 15.97 12.29 13.38
C SER A 248 16.35 11.84 11.96
N LEU A 249 15.85 10.69 11.49
CA LEU A 249 16.08 10.23 10.10
C LEU A 249 15.33 11.10 9.07
N VAL A 250 14.18 11.64 9.46
CA VAL A 250 13.39 12.57 8.63
C VAL A 250 14.08 13.94 8.57
N GLU A 251 14.59 14.43 9.69
CA GLU A 251 15.37 15.66 9.76
C GLU A 251 16.65 15.56 8.91
N GLU A 252 17.34 14.42 8.95
CA GLU A 252 18.53 14.16 8.14
C GLU A 252 18.23 14.28 6.64
N ILE A 253 17.15 13.63 6.17
CA ILE A 253 16.79 13.71 4.74
C ILE A 253 16.28 15.10 4.36
N GLN A 254 15.53 15.78 5.23
CA GLN A 254 15.09 17.16 4.98
C GLN A 254 16.27 18.13 4.91
N GLN A 255 17.31 17.95 5.73
CA GLN A 255 18.55 18.72 5.65
C GLN A 255 19.30 18.43 4.34
N TYR A 256 19.39 17.16 3.94
CA TYR A 256 19.95 16.77 2.64
C TYR A 256 19.22 17.49 1.49
N LEU A 257 17.89 17.44 1.47
CA LEU A 257 17.06 18.11 0.45
C LEU A 257 17.28 19.63 0.40
N LYS A 258 17.46 20.28 1.56
CA LYS A 258 17.76 21.72 1.64
C LYS A 258 19.18 22.05 1.18
N SER A 259 20.14 21.16 1.42
CA SER A 259 21.56 21.38 1.08
C SER A 259 21.86 21.25 -0.42
N GLY A 260 20.98 20.59 -1.18
CA GLY A 260 21.19 20.32 -2.61
C GLY A 260 22.38 19.38 -2.88
N ALA A 261 22.87 18.66 -1.87
CA ALA A 261 23.98 17.73 -2.02
C ALA A 261 23.60 16.57 -2.95
N GLN A 262 24.52 16.18 -3.85
CA GLN A 262 24.31 15.07 -4.80
C GLN A 262 24.99 13.77 -4.34
N SER A 263 25.15 13.57 -3.03
CA SER A 263 25.67 12.30 -2.51
C SER A 263 24.62 11.20 -2.67
N GLU A 264 25.09 9.97 -2.94
CA GLU A 264 24.23 8.80 -3.06
C GLU A 264 23.52 8.52 -1.72
N LEU A 265 22.20 8.42 -1.76
CA LEU A 265 21.38 8.14 -0.58
C LEU A 265 21.54 6.66 -0.17
N SER A 266 21.67 6.43 1.13
CA SER A 266 21.63 5.09 1.73
C SER A 266 20.23 4.48 1.65
N PRO A 267 20.07 3.15 1.85
CA PRO A 267 18.74 2.52 1.90
C PRO A 267 17.79 3.14 2.93
N SER A 268 18.29 3.49 4.12
CA SER A 268 17.48 4.16 5.15
C SER A 268 17.09 5.59 4.73
N GLN A 269 18.00 6.33 4.09
CA GLN A 269 17.72 7.67 3.57
C GLN A 269 16.71 7.65 2.42
N TRP A 270 16.77 6.67 1.51
CA TRP A 270 15.72 6.49 0.49
C TRP A 270 14.36 6.20 1.11
N SER A 271 14.33 5.37 2.17
CA SER A 271 13.09 5.05 2.88
C SER A 271 12.54 6.28 3.60
N ALA A 272 13.41 7.10 4.20
CA ALA A 272 13.05 8.38 4.79
C ALA A 272 12.50 9.35 3.75
N LEU A 273 13.12 9.44 2.57
CA LEU A 273 12.65 10.27 1.46
C LEU A 273 11.24 9.85 1.03
N VAL A 274 11.02 8.54 0.82
CA VAL A 274 9.71 8.00 0.46
C VAL A 274 8.67 8.33 1.53
N PHE A 275 9.00 8.14 2.80
CA PHE A 275 8.12 8.50 3.91
C PHE A 275 7.76 9.99 3.87
N VAL A 276 8.76 10.87 3.82
CA VAL A 276 8.57 12.33 3.80
C VAL A 276 7.69 12.78 2.64
N LEU A 277 7.90 12.25 1.44
CA LEU A 277 7.10 12.60 0.26
C LEU A 277 5.65 12.15 0.41
N LEU A 278 5.40 10.95 0.97
CA LEU A 278 4.04 10.42 1.15
C LEU A 278 3.28 11.06 2.32
N THR A 279 3.99 11.57 3.33
CA THR A 279 3.38 12.22 4.50
C THR A 279 3.35 13.75 4.39
N SER A 280 3.81 14.31 3.27
CA SER A 280 3.68 15.74 2.99
C SER A 280 2.21 16.14 2.93
N ALA A 281 1.89 17.36 3.36
CA ALA A 281 0.55 17.93 3.24
C ALA A 281 0.23 18.37 1.79
N GLU A 282 1.24 18.48 0.93
CA GLU A 282 1.10 18.89 -0.45
C GLU A 282 0.79 17.70 -1.35
N ASP A 283 -0.17 17.87 -2.26
CA ASP A 283 -0.44 16.90 -3.32
C ASP A 283 0.81 16.70 -4.18
N LEU A 284 1.18 15.44 -4.40
CA LEU A 284 2.34 15.08 -5.22
C LEU A 284 2.01 15.29 -6.72
N GLU A 285 2.05 16.52 -7.18
CA GLU A 285 1.77 16.85 -8.59
C GLU A 285 2.82 16.23 -9.53
N GLU A 286 4.10 16.38 -9.20
CA GLU A 286 5.21 15.83 -9.98
C GLU A 286 6.30 15.23 -9.09
N PHE A 287 6.60 13.96 -9.32
CA PHE A 287 7.77 13.30 -8.77
C PHE A 287 8.82 13.05 -9.85
N ASP A 288 9.99 13.65 -9.72
CA ASP A 288 11.13 13.43 -10.64
C ASP A 288 12.27 12.75 -9.89
N LEU A 289 12.48 11.46 -10.19
CA LEU A 289 13.53 10.65 -9.56
C LEU A 289 14.93 11.22 -9.84
N ASN A 290 15.10 11.93 -10.95
CA ASN A 290 16.40 12.47 -11.37
C ASN A 290 16.88 13.64 -10.50
N LYS A 291 15.98 14.23 -9.70
CA LYS A 291 16.33 15.24 -8.70
C LYS A 291 17.15 14.63 -7.55
N TYR A 292 17.08 13.32 -7.35
CA TYR A 292 17.69 12.63 -6.21
C TYR A 292 18.84 11.70 -6.59
N ILE A 293 18.88 11.22 -7.83
CA ILE A 293 19.88 10.25 -8.29
C ILE A 293 20.15 10.40 -9.79
N THR A 294 21.41 10.23 -10.17
CA THR A 294 21.78 10.28 -11.58
C THR A 294 21.28 9.04 -12.33
N PRO A 295 20.84 9.15 -13.59
CA PRO A 295 20.15 8.07 -14.30
C PRO A 295 20.96 6.78 -14.42
N ASP A 296 22.28 6.89 -14.51
CA ASP A 296 23.24 5.79 -14.60
C ASP A 296 23.36 4.97 -13.30
N LYS A 297 22.99 5.55 -12.15
CA LYS A 297 23.10 4.92 -10.83
C LYS A 297 21.78 4.33 -10.32
N ILE A 298 20.68 4.52 -11.04
CA ILE A 298 19.36 4.01 -10.62
C ILE A 298 19.37 2.48 -10.64
N ARG A 299 19.34 1.90 -9.44
CA ARG A 299 19.20 0.45 -9.24
C ARG A 299 17.72 0.07 -9.17
N ASP A 300 17.45 -1.18 -9.47
CA ASP A 300 16.10 -1.73 -9.45
C ASP A 300 15.44 -1.66 -8.07
N GLU A 301 16.23 -1.91 -7.02
CA GLU A 301 15.79 -1.79 -5.62
C GLU A 301 15.31 -0.38 -5.28
N ILE A 302 15.94 0.66 -5.83
CA ILE A 302 15.54 2.06 -5.61
C ILE A 302 14.19 2.33 -6.30
N LEU A 303 14.00 1.83 -7.52
CA LEU A 303 12.75 1.99 -8.26
C LEU A 303 11.57 1.34 -7.55
N VAL A 304 11.74 0.10 -7.10
CA VAL A 304 10.74 -0.59 -6.27
C VAL A 304 10.50 0.21 -4.99
N ARG A 305 11.55 0.76 -4.38
CA ARG A 305 11.44 1.55 -3.15
C ARG A 305 10.61 2.81 -3.31
N VAL A 306 10.77 3.54 -4.41
CA VAL A 306 10.02 4.79 -4.69
C VAL A 306 8.65 4.55 -5.34
N MET A 307 8.28 3.31 -5.60
CA MET A 307 7.04 2.98 -6.32
C MET A 307 5.76 3.51 -5.63
N PRO A 308 5.64 3.52 -4.29
CA PRO A 308 4.51 4.16 -3.63
C PRO A 308 4.42 5.68 -3.88
N VAL A 309 5.57 6.37 -4.00
CA VAL A 309 5.60 7.80 -4.34
C VAL A 309 5.12 8.01 -5.77
N ILE A 310 5.59 7.17 -6.71
CA ILE A 310 5.11 7.16 -8.10
C ILE A 310 3.60 6.93 -8.14
N ALA A 311 3.08 5.99 -7.35
CA ALA A 311 1.66 5.68 -7.29
C ALA A 311 0.82 6.84 -6.77
N ALA A 312 1.35 7.60 -5.80
CA ALA A 312 0.70 8.76 -5.18
C ALA A 312 0.83 10.04 -6.03
N SER A 313 1.77 10.09 -6.97
CA SER A 313 2.01 11.28 -7.79
C SER A 313 1.07 11.35 -8.99
N ARG A 314 0.62 12.56 -9.39
CA ARG A 314 -0.11 12.75 -10.66
C ARG A 314 0.81 12.51 -11.86
N LYS A 315 2.03 13.07 -11.81
CA LYS A 315 3.08 12.89 -12.82
C LYS A 315 4.32 12.28 -12.18
N ALA A 316 4.93 11.30 -12.84
CA ALA A 316 6.20 10.72 -12.42
C ALA A 316 7.22 10.70 -13.57
N ILE A 317 8.47 11.05 -13.27
CA ILE A 317 9.61 10.98 -14.19
C ILE A 317 10.59 9.96 -13.62
N CYS A 318 10.79 8.84 -14.32
CA CYS A 318 11.73 7.80 -13.89
C CYS A 318 12.49 7.19 -15.07
N ASN A 319 13.80 7.00 -14.89
CA ASN A 319 14.69 6.83 -16.04
C ASN A 319 14.95 5.39 -16.45
N THR A 320 14.47 4.41 -15.68
CA THR A 320 14.65 3.02 -16.08
C THR A 320 13.64 2.10 -15.41
N ILE A 321 13.15 1.11 -16.13
CA ILE A 321 12.47 -0.07 -15.58
C ILE A 321 13.01 -1.26 -16.38
N LYS A 322 13.97 -1.97 -15.79
CA LYS A 322 14.76 -2.99 -16.51
C LYS A 322 14.50 -4.40 -16.00
N LYS A 323 14.40 -4.59 -14.68
CA LYS A 323 14.24 -5.92 -14.11
C LYS A 323 12.77 -6.21 -13.85
N ARG A 324 12.48 -7.50 -13.76
CA ARG A 324 11.15 -8.04 -13.51
C ARG A 324 10.48 -7.41 -12.27
N SER A 325 11.22 -7.18 -11.18
CA SER A 325 10.69 -6.61 -9.94
C SER A 325 10.18 -5.17 -10.09
N SER A 326 10.92 -4.27 -10.74
CA SER A 326 10.42 -2.91 -11.02
C SER A 326 9.26 -2.89 -12.02
N VAL A 327 9.26 -3.83 -12.98
CA VAL A 327 8.14 -4.01 -13.93
C VAL A 327 6.87 -4.49 -13.21
N GLU A 328 6.98 -5.49 -12.34
CA GLU A 328 5.87 -6.02 -11.54
C GLU A 328 5.32 -4.93 -10.61
N ALA A 329 6.21 -4.17 -9.97
CA ALA A 329 5.84 -3.05 -9.11
C ALA A 329 5.11 -1.94 -9.90
N LEU A 330 5.61 -1.53 -11.07
CA LEU A 330 4.90 -0.58 -11.93
C LEU A 330 3.56 -1.14 -12.40
N SER A 331 3.50 -2.41 -12.79
CA SER A 331 2.24 -3.05 -13.22
C SER A 331 1.21 -3.04 -12.09
N SER A 332 1.64 -3.26 -10.84
CA SER A 332 0.78 -3.13 -9.66
C SER A 332 0.27 -1.70 -9.48
N VAL A 333 1.10 -0.69 -9.72
CA VAL A 333 0.67 0.72 -9.69
C VAL A 333 -0.34 1.02 -10.78
N LEU A 334 -0.06 0.58 -12.01
CA LEU A 334 -0.95 0.76 -13.15
C LEU A 334 -2.27 0.02 -12.96
N ASN A 335 -2.32 -1.11 -12.26
CA ASN A 335 -3.56 -1.83 -11.99
C ASN A 335 -4.31 -1.31 -10.75
N SER A 336 -3.67 -0.50 -9.90
CA SER A 336 -4.29 -0.02 -8.67
C SER A 336 -5.33 1.07 -8.94
N GLU A 337 -6.53 0.88 -8.38
CA GLU A 337 -7.58 1.89 -8.41
C GLU A 337 -7.22 3.14 -7.58
N THR A 338 -6.36 2.97 -6.57
CA THR A 338 -5.95 4.06 -5.68
C THR A 338 -4.78 4.88 -6.23
N SER A 339 -4.23 4.52 -7.39
CA SER A 339 -3.13 5.28 -7.98
C SER A 339 -3.60 6.61 -8.57
N SER A 340 -2.90 7.68 -8.17
CA SER A 340 -3.05 9.03 -8.71
C SER A 340 -2.31 9.24 -10.03
N LEU A 341 -1.47 8.29 -10.46
CA LEU A 341 -0.63 8.42 -11.65
C LEU A 341 -1.46 8.61 -12.93
N ARG A 342 -1.18 9.70 -13.65
CA ARG A 342 -1.79 10.07 -14.93
C ARG A 342 -0.76 10.36 -16.01
N GLU A 343 0.47 10.68 -15.63
CA GLU A 343 1.57 10.96 -16.56
C GLU A 343 2.83 10.23 -16.09
N LEU A 344 3.42 9.40 -16.96
CA LEU A 344 4.66 8.67 -16.66
C LEU A 344 5.67 8.97 -17.76
N HIS A 345 6.68 9.75 -17.42
CA HIS A 345 7.77 10.10 -18.33
C HIS A 345 8.92 9.15 -18.07
N LEU A 346 9.02 8.13 -18.92
CA LEU A 346 10.21 7.31 -19.02
C LEU A 346 11.20 8.02 -19.93
N THR A 347 12.40 8.31 -19.46
CA THR A 347 13.48 8.84 -20.32
C THR A 347 14.14 7.75 -21.17
N VAL A 348 13.76 6.48 -20.96
CA VAL A 348 14.15 5.37 -21.84
C VAL A 348 13.17 5.23 -23.00
N ASN A 349 13.74 4.93 -24.18
CA ASN A 349 12.98 4.65 -25.39
C ASN A 349 12.19 3.32 -25.31
N THR A 350 12.38 2.48 -24.30
CA THR A 350 11.79 1.12 -24.24
C THR A 350 11.01 0.91 -22.94
N MET A 351 9.75 0.50 -23.06
CA MET A 351 8.88 0.03 -21.97
C MET A 351 8.54 -1.44 -22.18
N ASN A 352 8.92 -2.30 -21.23
CA ASN A 352 8.70 -3.74 -21.31
C ASN A 352 7.88 -4.24 -20.10
N LEU A 353 6.63 -4.62 -20.35
CA LEU A 353 5.69 -5.15 -19.35
C LEU A 353 5.37 -6.65 -19.58
N THR A 354 6.17 -7.33 -20.40
CA THR A 354 6.01 -8.75 -20.79
C THR A 354 5.76 -9.68 -19.59
N TRP A 355 4.78 -10.58 -19.70
CA TRP A 355 4.33 -11.55 -18.68
C TRP A 355 3.67 -10.95 -17.42
N ASN A 356 3.29 -9.68 -17.43
CA ASN A 356 2.51 -9.09 -16.35
C ASN A 356 1.03 -9.14 -16.72
N LYS A 357 0.18 -9.66 -15.84
CA LYS A 357 -1.29 -9.65 -16.01
C LYS A 357 -1.83 -8.23 -15.87
N LEU A 358 -1.52 -7.41 -16.87
CA LEU A 358 -1.96 -6.03 -16.95
C LEU A 358 -3.46 -5.99 -17.25
N GLU A 359 -3.93 -6.93 -18.09
CA GLU A 359 -5.32 -7.01 -18.56
C GLU A 359 -5.76 -5.69 -19.24
N ASP A 360 -7.02 -5.60 -19.68
CA ASP A 360 -7.49 -4.41 -20.40
C ASP A 360 -7.55 -3.16 -19.51
N SER A 361 -7.76 -3.33 -18.21
CA SER A 361 -7.80 -2.24 -17.23
C SER A 361 -6.44 -1.55 -17.07
N GLY A 362 -5.36 -2.33 -16.94
CA GLY A 362 -4.01 -1.79 -16.90
C GLY A 362 -3.57 -1.22 -18.24
N VAL A 363 -3.96 -1.81 -19.37
CA VAL A 363 -3.69 -1.26 -20.70
C VAL A 363 -4.42 0.07 -20.91
N LYS A 364 -5.66 0.23 -20.42
CA LYS A 364 -6.39 1.52 -20.48
C LYS A 364 -5.64 2.62 -19.73
N ARG A 365 -5.12 2.34 -18.54
CA ARG A 365 -4.33 3.31 -17.76
C ARG A 365 -3.00 3.58 -18.43
N LEU A 366 -2.32 2.56 -18.96
CA LEU A 366 -1.14 2.74 -19.80
C LEU A 366 -1.43 3.62 -21.02
N SER A 367 -2.57 3.42 -21.67
CA SER A 367 -2.99 4.18 -22.85
C SER A 367 -3.18 5.66 -22.51
N ALA A 368 -3.77 5.98 -21.35
CA ALA A 368 -3.84 7.36 -20.86
C ALA A 368 -2.45 7.99 -20.66
N LEU A 369 -1.43 7.20 -20.26
CA LEU A 369 -0.04 7.68 -20.18
C LEU A 369 0.56 7.94 -21.58
N LEU A 370 0.24 7.09 -22.56
CA LEU A 370 0.72 7.21 -23.94
C LEU A 370 0.05 8.35 -24.73
N GLU A 371 -1.16 8.76 -24.35
CA GLU A 371 -1.84 9.94 -24.90
C GLU A 371 -1.10 11.25 -24.62
N ASN A 372 -0.26 11.29 -23.58
CA ASN A 372 0.52 12.48 -23.25
C ASN A 372 1.47 12.85 -24.41
N PRO A 373 1.40 14.07 -24.96
CA PRO A 373 2.29 14.52 -26.05
C PRO A 373 3.78 14.46 -25.70
N GLU A 374 4.13 14.55 -24.42
CA GLU A 374 5.51 14.44 -23.93
C GLU A 374 5.99 13.00 -23.80
N CYS A 375 5.12 12.00 -24.04
CA CYS A 375 5.51 10.61 -24.05
C CYS A 375 6.48 10.32 -25.21
N LYS A 376 7.64 9.72 -24.89
CA LYS A 376 8.74 9.44 -25.83
C LYS A 376 9.05 7.95 -25.97
N VAL A 377 8.16 7.07 -25.50
CA VAL A 377 8.32 5.60 -25.62
C VAL A 377 8.39 5.19 -27.09
N LYS A 378 9.52 4.61 -27.51
CA LYS A 378 9.70 4.10 -28.87
C LYS A 378 9.37 2.62 -28.98
N ASP A 379 9.63 1.84 -27.95
CA ASP A 379 9.41 0.40 -27.95
C ASP A 379 8.46 0.03 -26.81
N LEU A 380 7.27 -0.47 -27.15
CA LEU A 380 6.28 -0.94 -26.20
C LEU A 380 6.11 -2.45 -26.33
N ARG A 381 6.48 -3.19 -25.29
CA ARG A 381 6.35 -4.65 -25.24
C ARG A 381 5.33 -5.07 -24.19
N LEU A 382 4.21 -5.59 -24.67
CA LEU A 382 3.06 -6.10 -23.92
C LEU A 382 2.86 -7.60 -24.17
N TYR A 383 3.95 -8.37 -24.29
CA TYR A 383 3.88 -9.79 -24.62
C TYR A 383 3.23 -10.59 -23.47
N ASN A 384 2.19 -11.37 -23.79
CA ASN A 384 1.42 -12.16 -22.83
C ASN A 384 0.99 -11.37 -21.58
N CYS A 385 0.29 -10.25 -21.80
CA CYS A 385 -0.18 -9.37 -20.73
C CYS A 385 -1.68 -9.51 -20.43
N GLY A 386 -2.38 -10.44 -21.09
CA GLY A 386 -3.82 -10.61 -20.96
C GLY A 386 -4.64 -9.54 -21.70
N VAL A 387 -4.07 -8.93 -22.74
CA VAL A 387 -4.72 -7.90 -23.56
C VAL A 387 -5.76 -8.54 -24.48
N SER A 388 -6.97 -7.99 -24.53
CA SER A 388 -8.02 -8.35 -25.48
C SER A 388 -8.18 -7.29 -26.58
N ASP A 389 -9.21 -7.41 -27.42
CA ASP A 389 -9.59 -6.37 -28.36
C ASP A 389 -9.98 -5.05 -27.67
N GLU A 390 -10.52 -5.10 -26.44
CA GLU A 390 -10.86 -3.91 -25.66
C GLU A 390 -9.61 -3.10 -25.24
N GLY A 391 -8.60 -3.77 -24.67
CA GLY A 391 -7.33 -3.12 -24.35
C GLY A 391 -6.62 -2.62 -25.60
N CYS A 392 -6.74 -3.35 -26.71
CA CYS A 392 -6.21 -2.94 -28.00
C CYS A 392 -6.89 -1.67 -28.55
N ALA A 393 -8.19 -1.51 -28.33
CA ALA A 393 -8.94 -0.30 -28.69
C ALA A 393 -8.45 0.92 -27.91
N ALA A 394 -8.24 0.76 -26.60
CA ALA A 394 -7.69 1.83 -25.75
C ALA A 394 -6.29 2.25 -26.20
N LEU A 395 -5.41 1.27 -26.46
CA LEU A 395 -4.06 1.51 -26.95
C LEU A 395 -4.08 2.22 -28.31
N THR A 396 -4.97 1.80 -29.21
CA THR A 396 -5.17 2.43 -30.52
C THR A 396 -5.58 3.89 -30.40
N SER A 397 -6.52 4.22 -29.50
CA SER A 397 -6.91 5.60 -29.23
C SER A 397 -5.70 6.46 -28.87
N ALA A 398 -4.87 5.95 -27.96
CA ALA A 398 -3.68 6.65 -27.51
C ALA A 398 -2.64 6.87 -28.61
N LEU A 399 -2.35 5.82 -29.38
CA LEU A 399 -1.39 5.88 -30.49
C LEU A 399 -1.87 6.77 -31.63
N ARG A 400 -3.18 6.93 -31.83
CA ARG A 400 -3.71 7.90 -32.81
C ARG A 400 -3.57 9.34 -32.33
N SER A 401 -3.72 9.58 -31.04
CA SER A 401 -3.56 10.91 -30.43
C SER A 401 -2.10 11.36 -30.38
N ASN A 402 -1.16 10.42 -30.21
CA ASN A 402 0.29 10.70 -30.25
C ASN A 402 1.04 9.73 -31.19
N PRO A 403 0.92 9.88 -32.52
CA PRO A 403 1.37 8.86 -33.49
C PRO A 403 2.87 8.87 -33.82
N SER A 404 3.62 9.88 -33.35
CA SER A 404 4.94 10.22 -33.91
C SER A 404 6.13 9.50 -33.26
N HIS A 405 5.95 8.93 -32.07
CA HIS A 405 7.05 8.50 -31.21
C HIS A 405 7.31 6.98 -31.21
N LEU A 406 6.25 6.14 -31.27
CA LEU A 406 6.41 4.68 -31.23
C LEU A 406 7.07 4.13 -32.52
N ARG A 407 7.95 3.13 -32.35
CA ARG A 407 8.75 2.44 -33.38
C ARG A 407 8.57 0.92 -33.32
N GLU A 408 8.50 0.33 -32.14
CA GLU A 408 8.22 -1.10 -31.93
C GLU A 408 7.00 -1.29 -31.05
N LEU A 409 6.06 -2.13 -31.50
CA LEU A 409 4.93 -2.61 -30.70
C LEU A 409 4.92 -4.14 -30.72
N ASN A 410 5.01 -4.75 -29.54
CA ASN A 410 4.89 -6.19 -29.38
C ASN A 410 3.68 -6.52 -28.52
N LEU A 411 2.68 -7.16 -29.13
CA LEU A 411 1.45 -7.63 -28.51
C LEU A 411 1.31 -9.15 -28.58
N SER A 412 2.37 -9.90 -28.92
CA SER A 412 2.29 -11.36 -29.08
C SER A 412 1.81 -12.08 -27.81
N LEU A 413 1.24 -13.29 -27.97
CA LEU A 413 0.60 -14.09 -26.92
C LEU A 413 -0.55 -13.37 -26.18
N ASN A 414 -1.29 -12.48 -26.82
CA ASN A 414 -2.50 -11.86 -26.26
C ASN A 414 -3.75 -12.26 -27.05
N LYS A 415 -4.95 -12.07 -26.49
CA LYS A 415 -6.21 -12.41 -27.17
C LYS A 415 -6.77 -11.22 -27.95
N VAL A 416 -5.92 -10.60 -28.77
CA VAL A 416 -6.25 -9.38 -29.53
C VAL A 416 -7.35 -9.64 -30.56
N GLY A 417 -7.30 -10.78 -31.26
CA GLY A 417 -8.26 -11.17 -32.28
C GLY A 417 -8.35 -10.21 -33.47
N ASP A 418 -9.24 -10.52 -34.42
CA ASP A 418 -9.41 -9.70 -35.63
C ASP A 418 -9.94 -8.29 -35.32
N SER A 419 -10.81 -8.16 -34.32
CA SER A 419 -11.31 -6.85 -33.85
C SER A 419 -10.19 -5.95 -33.35
N GLY A 420 -9.30 -6.46 -32.50
CA GLY A 420 -8.15 -5.71 -32.01
C GLY A 420 -7.20 -5.31 -33.14
N VAL A 421 -6.99 -6.19 -34.11
CA VAL A 421 -6.15 -5.92 -35.28
C VAL A 421 -6.76 -4.86 -36.19
N LYS A 422 -8.08 -4.81 -36.35
CA LYS A 422 -8.76 -3.70 -37.05
C LYS A 422 -8.49 -2.36 -36.37
N PHE A 423 -8.49 -2.30 -35.03
CA PHE A 423 -8.12 -1.08 -34.32
C PHE A 423 -6.66 -0.68 -34.59
N LEU A 424 -5.71 -1.63 -34.50
CA LEU A 424 -4.30 -1.35 -34.82
C LEU A 424 -4.09 -0.93 -36.27
N SER A 425 -4.87 -1.49 -37.20
CA SER A 425 -4.83 -1.13 -38.62
C SER A 425 -5.16 0.36 -38.81
N ALA A 426 -6.11 0.91 -38.06
CA ALA A 426 -6.41 2.34 -38.07
C ALA A 426 -5.26 3.23 -37.55
N VAL A 427 -4.33 2.69 -36.75
CA VAL A 427 -3.08 3.39 -36.38
C VAL A 427 -2.13 3.41 -37.58
N LEU A 428 -1.98 2.30 -38.30
CA LEU A 428 -1.09 2.18 -39.46
C LEU A 428 -1.56 3.04 -40.64
N GLU A 429 -2.86 3.24 -40.80
CA GLU A 429 -3.46 4.15 -41.80
C GLU A 429 -3.12 5.62 -41.54
N ASN A 430 -2.73 5.98 -40.31
CA ASN A 430 -2.39 7.37 -39.98
C ASN A 430 -1.05 7.75 -40.66
N PRO A 431 -1.02 8.81 -41.51
CA PRO A 431 0.20 9.21 -42.23
C PRO A 431 1.34 9.68 -41.30
N HIS A 432 1.02 10.04 -40.06
CA HIS A 432 2.01 10.42 -39.05
C HIS A 432 2.54 9.24 -38.24
N CYS A 433 1.98 8.03 -38.39
CA CYS A 433 2.46 6.83 -37.73
C CYS A 433 3.92 6.55 -38.12
N LYS A 434 4.77 6.25 -37.13
CA LYS A 434 6.18 5.93 -37.33
C LYS A 434 6.54 4.51 -36.93
N LEU A 435 5.55 3.63 -36.75
CA LEU A 435 5.79 2.25 -36.33
C LEU A 435 6.59 1.49 -37.40
N GLU A 436 7.71 0.88 -36.98
CA GLU A 436 8.64 0.13 -37.82
C GLU A 436 8.52 -1.39 -37.60
N ILE A 437 8.16 -1.80 -36.38
CA ILE A 437 8.05 -3.21 -35.99
C ILE A 437 6.71 -3.44 -35.29
N LEU A 438 5.90 -4.35 -35.83
CA LEU A 438 4.65 -4.83 -35.22
C LEU A 438 4.73 -6.35 -35.05
N ARG A 439 4.58 -6.82 -33.81
CA ARG A 439 4.54 -8.25 -33.49
C ARG A 439 3.20 -8.64 -32.89
N LEU A 440 2.55 -9.59 -33.54
CA LEU A 440 1.23 -10.14 -33.22
C LEU A 440 1.26 -11.68 -33.27
N ASP A 441 2.38 -12.29 -32.88
CA ASP A 441 2.51 -13.75 -32.84
C ASP A 441 1.50 -14.35 -31.85
N TYR A 442 0.79 -15.40 -32.28
CA TYR A 442 -0.24 -16.08 -31.50
C TYR A 442 -1.23 -15.10 -30.84
N CYS A 443 -1.86 -14.25 -31.66
CA CYS A 443 -2.84 -13.25 -31.22
C CYS A 443 -4.29 -13.60 -31.55
N GLY A 444 -4.54 -14.79 -32.12
CA GLY A 444 -5.87 -15.24 -32.51
C GLY A 444 -6.39 -14.57 -33.79
N LEU A 445 -5.49 -14.19 -34.70
CA LEU A 445 -5.85 -13.62 -36.00
C LEU A 445 -6.36 -14.70 -36.95
N SER A 446 -7.30 -14.30 -37.80
CA SER A 446 -7.77 -15.04 -38.97
C SER A 446 -7.51 -14.26 -40.27
N ASP A 447 -8.05 -14.75 -41.38
CA ASP A 447 -8.05 -14.07 -42.68
C ASP A 447 -8.60 -12.65 -42.61
N GLU A 448 -9.58 -12.39 -41.74
CA GLU A 448 -10.20 -11.07 -41.59
C GLU A 448 -9.22 -10.04 -40.99
N GLY A 449 -8.46 -10.41 -39.97
CA GLY A 449 -7.42 -9.56 -39.39
C GLY A 449 -6.29 -9.29 -40.38
N CYS A 450 -5.88 -10.30 -41.15
CA CYS A 450 -4.89 -10.14 -42.22
C CYS A 450 -5.38 -9.19 -43.32
N ALA A 451 -6.65 -9.27 -43.72
CA ALA A 451 -7.23 -8.37 -44.70
C ALA A 451 -7.24 -6.90 -44.21
N ALA A 452 -7.55 -6.68 -42.92
CA ALA A 452 -7.49 -5.34 -42.32
C ALA A 452 -6.07 -4.75 -42.33
N LEU A 453 -5.07 -5.53 -41.89
CA LEU A 453 -3.67 -5.12 -41.95
C LEU A 453 -3.22 -4.83 -43.37
N ALA A 454 -3.56 -5.72 -44.33
CA ALA A 454 -3.19 -5.55 -45.72
C ALA A 454 -3.77 -4.25 -46.32
N SER A 455 -5.04 -3.97 -46.04
CA SER A 455 -5.70 -2.73 -46.47
C SER A 455 -4.97 -1.50 -45.92
N ALA A 456 -4.63 -1.49 -44.64
CA ALA A 456 -3.93 -0.38 -44.01
C ALA A 456 -2.52 -0.16 -44.57
N LEU A 457 -1.78 -1.24 -44.84
CA LEU A 457 -0.43 -1.17 -45.41
C LEU A 457 -0.41 -0.74 -46.88
N ILE A 458 -1.49 -1.01 -47.62
CA ILE A 458 -1.65 -0.58 -49.02
C ILE A 458 -2.07 0.90 -49.07
N SER A 459 -2.98 1.33 -48.19
CA SER A 459 -3.55 2.69 -48.19
C SER A 459 -2.56 3.76 -47.77
N ASN A 460 -1.66 3.43 -46.83
CA ASN A 460 -0.58 4.29 -46.38
C ASN A 460 0.74 3.52 -46.50
N PRO A 461 1.71 3.95 -47.34
CA PRO A 461 3.06 3.38 -47.39
C PRO A 461 3.77 3.50 -46.04
N SER A 462 3.42 2.59 -45.15
CA SER A 462 3.75 2.67 -43.73
C SER A 462 5.25 2.67 -43.51
N HIS A 463 5.69 3.11 -42.34
CA HIS A 463 7.08 2.94 -41.92
C HIS A 463 7.41 1.50 -41.50
N LEU A 464 6.43 0.58 -41.61
CA LEU A 464 6.56 -0.78 -41.12
C LEU A 464 7.56 -1.56 -41.97
N ARG A 465 8.60 -2.06 -41.32
CA ARG A 465 9.68 -2.88 -41.90
C ARG A 465 9.58 -4.32 -41.46
N LYS A 466 9.02 -4.58 -40.28
CA LYS A 466 8.81 -5.92 -39.76
C LYS A 466 7.38 -6.09 -39.27
N LEU A 467 6.71 -7.09 -39.82
CA LEU A 467 5.45 -7.61 -39.34
C LEU A 467 5.68 -9.05 -38.92
N ASP A 468 5.20 -9.45 -37.74
CA ASP A 468 5.30 -10.84 -37.26
C ASP A 468 3.91 -11.34 -36.91
N LEU A 469 3.36 -12.19 -37.75
CA LEU A 469 2.04 -12.81 -37.60
C LEU A 469 2.13 -14.32 -37.31
N SER A 470 3.30 -14.78 -36.86
CA SER A 470 3.58 -16.19 -36.60
C SER A 470 2.53 -16.81 -35.66
N MET A 471 2.30 -18.11 -35.78
CA MET A 471 1.43 -18.87 -34.88
C MET A 471 -0.03 -18.36 -34.79
N ASN A 472 -0.52 -17.63 -35.80
CA ASN A 472 -1.95 -17.32 -35.99
C ASN A 472 -2.63 -18.30 -36.94
N ILE A 473 -3.96 -18.29 -36.98
CA ILE A 473 -4.78 -19.20 -37.80
C ILE A 473 -5.13 -18.48 -39.10
N VAL A 474 -4.11 -18.19 -39.92
CA VAL A 474 -4.27 -17.51 -41.21
C VAL A 474 -4.44 -18.56 -42.31
N GLY A 475 -5.54 -18.49 -43.05
CA GLY A 475 -5.84 -19.31 -44.20
C GLY A 475 -5.38 -18.68 -45.52
N ASP A 476 -5.70 -19.36 -46.63
CA ASP A 476 -5.24 -18.95 -47.97
C ASP A 476 -5.69 -17.54 -48.35
N SER A 477 -6.86 -17.10 -47.89
CA SER A 477 -7.38 -15.76 -48.20
C SER A 477 -6.55 -14.68 -47.51
N GLY A 478 -6.19 -14.88 -46.24
CA GLY A 478 -5.35 -13.97 -45.48
C GLY A 478 -3.94 -13.89 -46.06
N VAL A 479 -3.36 -15.03 -46.44
CA VAL A 479 -2.05 -15.07 -47.14
C VAL A 479 -2.12 -14.30 -48.46
N LYS A 480 -3.18 -14.49 -49.26
CA LYS A 480 -3.37 -13.76 -50.51
C LYS A 480 -3.46 -12.24 -50.30
N CYS A 481 -4.17 -11.79 -49.26
CA CYS A 481 -4.21 -10.37 -48.90
C CYS A 481 -2.82 -9.82 -48.54
N LEU A 482 -2.04 -10.55 -47.75
CA LEU A 482 -0.68 -10.14 -47.38
C LEU A 482 0.28 -10.16 -48.57
N SER A 483 0.16 -11.13 -49.48
CA SER A 483 0.96 -11.16 -50.73
C SER A 483 0.73 -9.92 -51.59
N ALA A 484 -0.52 -9.43 -51.68
CA ALA A 484 -0.83 -8.20 -52.42
C ALA A 484 -0.14 -6.97 -51.81
N VAL A 485 0.14 -6.95 -50.50
CA VAL A 485 0.96 -5.89 -49.87
C VAL A 485 2.39 -5.95 -50.38
N LEU A 486 2.98 -7.15 -50.50
CA LEU A 486 4.36 -7.33 -50.96
C LEU A 486 4.54 -6.96 -52.44
N GLU A 487 3.49 -7.10 -53.25
CA GLU A 487 3.46 -6.67 -54.66
C GLU A 487 3.33 -5.14 -54.81
N ASN A 488 2.93 -4.42 -53.75
CA ASN A 488 2.82 -2.97 -53.80
C ASN A 488 4.22 -2.33 -53.91
N PRO A 489 4.49 -1.49 -54.93
CA PRO A 489 5.82 -0.89 -55.14
C PRO A 489 6.24 0.07 -54.01
N HIS A 490 5.31 0.49 -53.16
CA HIS A 490 5.56 1.35 -52.00
C HIS A 490 5.68 0.57 -50.69
N CYS A 491 5.61 -0.76 -50.72
CA CYS A 491 5.83 -1.61 -49.56
C CYS A 491 7.26 -1.47 -49.04
N LYS A 492 7.40 -1.34 -47.71
CA LYS A 492 8.70 -1.24 -47.02
C LYS A 492 8.97 -2.44 -46.12
N LEU A 493 8.11 -3.46 -46.14
CA LEU A 493 8.32 -4.67 -45.35
C LEU A 493 9.58 -5.39 -45.84
N GLU A 494 10.48 -5.65 -44.90
CA GLU A 494 11.69 -6.44 -45.08
C GLU A 494 11.51 -7.85 -44.51
N ILE A 495 10.65 -7.97 -43.49
CA ILE A 495 10.35 -9.22 -42.79
C ILE A 495 8.83 -9.30 -42.57
N LEU A 496 8.23 -10.40 -43.01
CA LEU A 496 6.83 -10.79 -42.76
C LEU A 496 6.79 -12.18 -42.12
#